data_AF-A0A7C9RH19-F1
#
_entry.id   AF-A0A7C9RH19-F1
#
_cell.length_a   1.000
_cell.length_b   1.000
_cell.length_c   1.000
_cell.angle_alpha   90.00
_cell.angle_beta   90.00
_cell.angle_gamma   90.00
#
_symmetry.space_group_name_H-M   'P 1'
#
loop_
_entity.id
_entity.type
_entity.pdbx_description
1 polymer ?
#
loop_
_entity_poly.entity_id
_entity_poly.type
_entity_poly.pdbx_seq_one_letter_code
_entity_poly.pdbx_strand_id
1 'polypeptide(L)' 'MIWIDRRSFVAGASMMLLALPARAARTVTDSAGRRVELPDRINQVFAAGGPASVVVYAMRPETMVGWPRALR' A
#
# COMPACT_ATOMS: atom_id res chain seq x y z
N MET A 1 -26.63 12.00 -31.49
CA MET A 1 -27.06 10.63 -31.13
C MET A 1 -25.82 9.76 -31.17
N ILE A 2 -25.26 9.40 -30.02
CA ILE A 2 -24.04 8.58 -29.94
C ILE A 2 -24.47 7.13 -30.21
N TRP A 3 -24.00 6.56 -31.31
CA TRP A 3 -24.25 5.15 -31.64
C TRP A 3 -23.14 4.32 -31.02
N ILE A 4 -23.49 3.51 -30.01
CA ILE A 4 -22.57 2.54 -29.39
C ILE A 4 -22.70 1.23 -30.16
N ASP A 5 -21.69 0.87 -30.92
CA ASP A 5 -21.61 -0.43 -31.58
C ASP A 5 -20.93 -1.49 -30.69
N ARG A 6 -21.14 -2.77 -31.02
CA ARG A 6 -20.59 -3.92 -30.27
C ARG A 6 -19.07 -3.88 -30.11
N ARG A 7 -18.31 -3.34 -31.07
CA ARG A 7 -16.84 -3.24 -30.99
C ARG A 7 -16.45 -2.12 -30.05
N SER A 8 -17.13 -0.98 -30.12
CA SER A 8 -16.95 0.13 -29.18
C SER A 8 -17.28 -0.28 -27.74
N PHE A 9 -18.32 -1.10 -27.53
CA PHE A 9 -18.65 -1.65 -26.22
C PHE A 9 -17.57 -2.60 -25.68
N VAL A 10 -17.09 -3.53 -26.52
CA VAL A 10 -16.01 -4.46 -26.13
C VAL A 10 -14.69 -3.72 -25.86
N ALA A 11 -14.35 -2.72 -26.67
CA ALA A 11 -13.16 -1.90 -26.48
C ALA A 11 -13.23 -1.05 -25.21
N GLY A 12 -14.40 -0.46 -24.91
CA GLY A 12 -14.62 0.24 -23.65
C GLY A 12 -14.48 -0.68 -22.43
N ALA A 13 -15.08 -1.87 -22.48
CA ALA A 13 -15.01 -2.85 -21.41
C ALA A 13 -13.58 -3.38 -21.18
N SER A 14 -12.82 -3.65 -22.25
CA SER A 14 -11.43 -4.12 -22.12
C SER A 14 -10.49 -3.04 -21.57
N MET A 15 -10.67 -1.79 -21.98
CA MET A 15 -9.90 -0.66 -21.46
C MET A 15 -10.20 -0.39 -19.96
N MET A 16 -11.44 -0.64 -19.54
CA MET A 16 -11.84 -0.53 -18.13
C MET A 16 -11.24 -1.66 -17.26
N LEU A 17 -11.02 -2.85 -17.81
CA LEU A 17 -10.32 -3.95 -17.14
C LEU A 17 -8.81 -3.67 -16.96
N LEU A 18 -8.20 -2.95 -17.90
CA LEU A 18 -6.79 -2.53 -17.81
C LEU A 18 -6.56 -1.40 -16.80
N ALA A 19 -7.61 -0.68 -16.41
CA ALA A 19 -7.55 0.40 -15.42
C ALA A 19 -7.62 -0.08 -13.96
N LEU A 20 -7.67 -1.40 -13.72
CA LEU A 20 -7.65 -1.92 -12.36
C LEU A 20 -6.33 -1.53 -11.67
N PRO A 21 -6.37 -0.95 -10.45
CA PRO A 21 -5.16 -0.58 -9.74
C PRO A 21 -4.35 -1.85 -9.50
N ALA A 22 -3.07 -1.83 -9.88
CA ALA A 22 -2.15 -2.92 -9.63
C ALA A 22 -2.01 -3.13 -8.12
N ARG A 23 -2.80 -4.06 -7.58
CA ARG A 23 -2.70 -4.59 -6.22
C ARG A 23 -1.53 -5.58 -6.20
N ALA A 24 -0.33 -5.06 -6.36
CA ALA A 24 0.88 -5.84 -6.22
C ALA A 24 1.37 -5.69 -4.80
N ALA A 25 1.49 -6.82 -4.09
CA ALA A 25 2.23 -6.89 -2.85
C ALA A 25 3.60 -6.22 -3.06
N ARG A 26 3.85 -5.13 -2.33
CA ARG A 26 5.05 -4.34 -2.57
C ARG A 26 6.22 -5.06 -1.92
N THR A 27 7.10 -5.65 -2.73
CA THR A 27 8.37 -6.18 -2.22
C THR A 27 9.32 -5.02 -1.95
N VAL A 28 9.86 -4.96 -0.73
CA VAL A 28 10.85 -3.96 -0.31
C VAL A 28 12.08 -4.71 0.21
N THR A 29 13.27 -4.18 -0.07
CA THR A 29 14.50 -4.64 0.59
C THR A 29 14.65 -3.90 1.91
N ASP A 30 14.71 -4.63 3.03
CA ASP A 30 14.88 -4.03 4.35
C ASP A 30 16.36 -3.70 4.68
N SER A 31 16.61 -3.15 5.87
CA SER A 31 17.95 -2.80 6.32
C SER A 31 18.88 -4.00 6.56
N ALA A 32 18.33 -5.22 6.64
CA ALA A 32 19.09 -6.46 6.75
C ALA A 32 19.33 -7.12 5.37
N GLY A 33 18.91 -6.49 4.26
CA GLY A 33 19.04 -7.01 2.91
C GLY A 33 18.01 -8.08 2.55
N ARG A 34 16.97 -8.29 3.37
CA ARG A 34 15.91 -9.27 3.09
C ARG A 34 14.90 -8.68 2.13
N ARG A 35 14.37 -9.50 1.22
CA ARG A 35 13.19 -9.14 0.41
C ARG A 35 11.93 -9.44 1.21
N VAL A 36 11.20 -8.40 1.57
CA VAL A 36 9.99 -8.48 2.39
C VAL A 36 8.79 -8.11 1.53
N GLU A 37 7.82 -9.01 1.42
CA GLU A 37 6.52 -8.70 0.81
C GLU A 37 5.63 -7.97 1.82
N LEU A 38 5.12 -6.80 1.42
CA LEU A 38 4.18 -6.02 2.22
C LEU A 38 2.74 -6.29 1.76
N PRO A 39 1.76 -6.27 2.67
CA PRO A 39 0.36 -6.33 2.29
C PRO A 39 -0.05 -5.05 1.55
N ASP A 40 -1.07 -5.16 0.71
CA ASP A 40 -1.61 -4.03 -0.07
C ASP A 40 -2.01 -2.82 0.79
N ARG A 41 -2.46 -3.07 2.03
CA ARG A 41 -2.79 -2.04 3.01
C ARG A 41 -2.07 -2.29 4.32
N ILE A 42 -1.30 -1.30 4.74
CA ILE A 42 -0.69 -1.27 6.07
C ILE A 42 -1.71 -0.71 7.05
N ASN A 43 -2.25 -1.53 7.94
CA ASN A 43 -3.22 -1.08 8.94
C ASN A 43 -2.58 -0.80 10.30
N GLN A 44 -1.47 -1.47 10.59
CA GLN A 44 -0.78 -1.40 11.87
C GLN A 44 0.73 -1.37 11.66
N VAL A 45 1.41 -0.48 12.39
CA VAL A 45 2.86 -0.28 12.36
C VAL A 45 3.37 -0.23 13.80
N PHE A 46 4.31 -1.12 14.11
CA PHE A 46 5.09 -1.06 15.34
C PHE A 46 6.48 -0.52 15.01
N ALA A 47 6.81 0.65 15.55
CA ALA A 47 8.08 1.31 15.30
C ALA A 47 9.20 0.67 16.13
N ALA A 48 10.39 0.52 15.53
CA ALA A 48 11.54 -0.11 16.18
C ALA A 48 12.10 0.67 17.40
N GLY A 49 11.75 1.95 17.54
CA GLY A 49 12.19 2.80 18.64
C GLY A 49 11.69 4.23 18.51
N GLY A 50 12.13 5.11 19.40
CA GLY A 50 11.72 6.51 19.46
C GLY A 50 11.83 7.26 18.12
N PRO A 51 13.02 7.28 17.46
CA PRO A 51 13.20 7.99 16.18
C PRO A 51 12.26 7.50 15.06
N ALA A 52 12.09 6.18 14.92
CA ALA A 52 11.17 5.62 13.93
C ALA A 52 9.72 5.95 14.25
N SER A 53 9.35 6.02 15.53
CA SER A 53 7.99 6.36 15.96
C SER A 53 7.59 7.77 15.53
N VAL A 54 8.53 8.73 15.62
CA VAL A 54 8.29 10.11 15.18
C VAL A 54 8.00 10.16 13.67
N VAL A 55 8.72 9.38 12.87
CA VAL A 55 8.48 9.31 11.41
C VAL A 55 7.10 8.74 11.10
N VAL A 56 6.71 7.64 11.76
CA VAL A 56 5.39 7.04 11.56
C VAL A 56 4.29 8.00 12.03
N TYR A 57 4.47 8.67 13.16
CA TYR A 57 3.53 9.67 13.66
C TYR A 57 3.34 10.85 12.68
N ALA A 58 4.43 11.33 12.08
CA ALA A 58 4.39 12.44 11.14
C ALA A 58 3.71 12.07 9.81
N MET A 59 3.91 10.83 9.33
CA MET A 59 3.41 10.38 8.03
C MET A 59 2.01 9.80 8.11
N ARG A 60 1.74 8.99 9.15
CA ARG A 60 0.54 8.15 9.23
C ARG A 60 0.21 7.70 10.67
N PRO A 61 -0.17 8.64 11.56
CA PRO A 61 -0.32 8.38 13.00
C PRO A 61 -1.39 7.33 13.31
N GLU A 62 -2.45 7.22 12.50
CA GLU A 62 -3.56 6.30 12.70
C GLU A 62 -3.17 4.81 12.57
N THR A 63 -1.99 4.52 12.02
CA THR A 63 -1.47 3.15 11.91
C THR A 63 -0.60 2.73 13.10
N MET A 64 -0.24 3.64 14.00
CA MET A 64 0.64 3.30 15.11
C MET A 64 -0.07 2.41 16.12
N VAL A 65 0.53 1.27 16.46
CA VAL A 65 0.01 0.40 17.54
C VAL A 65 0.32 0.94 18.94
N GLY A 66 1.20 1.94 19.03
CA GLY A 66 1.56 2.61 20.29
C GLY A 66 2.99 3.15 20.26
N TRP A 67 3.39 3.77 21.36
CA TRP A 67 4.76 4.24 21.57
C TRP A 67 5.63 3.11 22.12
N PRO A 68 6.76 2.77 21.47
CA PRO A 68 7.67 1.76 21.99
C PRO A 68 8.26 2.24 23.32
N ARG A 69 8.22 1.36 24.33
CA ARG A 69 8.84 1.58 25.64
C ARG A 69 10.08 0.71 25.77
N ALA A 70 11.07 1.19 26.51
CA ALA A 70 12.22 0.35 26.87
C ALA A 70 11.73 -0.88 27.66
N LEU A 71 12.25 -2.06 27.31
CA LEU A 71 12.18 -3.24 28.18
C LEU A 71 12.85 -2.84 29.50
N ARG A 72 12.11 -2.98 30.59
CA ARG A 72 12.52 -2.56 31.92
C ARG A 72 12.68 -3.78 32.81
#